data_AF-A0A2M6Y2R9-F1
#
_entry.id   AF-A0A2M6Y2R9-F1
#
_cell.length_a   1.000
_cell.length_b   1.000
_cell.length_c   1.000
_cell.angle_alpha   90.00
_cell.angle_beta   90.00
_cell.angle_gamma   90.00
#
_symmetry.space_group_name_H-M   'P 1'
#
loop_
_entity.id
_entity.type
_entity.pdbx_description
1 polymer ?
#
loop_
_entity_poly.entity_id
_entity_poly.type
_entity_poly.pdbx_seq_one_letter_code
_entity_poly.pdbx_strand_id
1 'polypeptide(L)'
;MNKISFIAAAMFSVSAISPAVAGDSLVLEKAGFSLSGMELPVPPAPKNNQWSTLKKIKVNEAQPDMEKNLVGMIRHGENIDKVVKELNGNGFKAAALQDNLGGYMVMVDVTGQDAADRAVGLARYYYVTAVKVSRKVYDQLFGFGLKSSFAVKMATIKGGMNHSPVDIKFNKLDWTITGGMNHSPTDLKIDHEAGKITGGANLSPVDLKFAWSPEEVTVEGGANRSPVNYTVNWKKGLLEGYANHAPLKLEFSMGEGLADVTIVSVKGYAGRAPVELTYNKVNGHIGGGMGHSPVDINLVNCDLYDFLQYVFLFIGGN
;
A
#
# COMPACT_ATOMS: atom_id res chain seq x y z
N MET A 1 -19.92 -54.57 46.07
CA MET A 1 -19.98 -55.49 44.91
C MET A 1 -19.19 -54.80 43.80
N ASN A 2 -17.86 -54.87 43.68
CA ASN A 2 -16.91 -55.96 43.39
C ASN A 2 -16.98 -56.61 41.98
N LYS A 3 -15.81 -56.53 41.30
CA LYS A 3 -15.27 -57.16 40.05
C LYS A 3 -15.40 -56.30 38.77
N ILE A 4 -14.36 -55.73 38.11
CA ILE A 4 -12.95 -56.14 37.73
C ILE A 4 -12.96 -57.42 36.87
N SER A 5 -12.36 -57.63 35.69
CA SER A 5 -11.34 -57.03 34.77
C SER A 5 -11.60 -57.65 33.36
N PHE A 6 -11.04 -57.26 32.20
CA PHE A 6 -9.66 -57.49 31.69
C PHE A 6 -9.54 -56.78 30.31
N ILE A 7 -8.55 -55.92 30.08
CA ILE A 7 -7.27 -56.13 29.35
C ILE A 7 -7.37 -56.34 27.83
N ALA A 8 -6.55 -55.52 27.15
CA ALA A 8 -6.27 -55.39 25.73
C ALA A 8 -5.73 -56.66 25.03
N ALA A 9 -5.92 -56.71 23.70
CA ALA A 9 -4.99 -57.36 22.78
C ALA A 9 -5.11 -56.72 21.38
N ALA A 10 -3.94 -56.44 20.81
CA ALA A 10 -3.71 -55.82 19.52
C ALA A 10 -3.72 -56.83 18.35
N MET A 11 -3.62 -56.27 17.13
CA MET A 11 -2.93 -56.80 15.93
C MET A 11 -3.78 -57.27 14.73
N PHE A 12 -3.61 -56.47 13.65
CA PHE A 12 -3.25 -56.81 12.26
C PHE A 12 -4.06 -57.81 11.42
N SER A 13 -4.59 -57.33 10.29
CA SER A 13 -4.26 -57.71 8.89
C SER A 13 -5.31 -57.09 7.95
N VAL A 14 -4.98 -56.13 7.08
CA VAL A 14 -4.27 -56.20 5.79
C VAL A 14 -5.01 -57.04 4.73
N SER A 15 -5.60 -56.31 3.77
CA SER A 15 -5.72 -56.70 2.36
C SER A 15 -5.64 -55.40 1.53
N ALA A 16 -4.43 -54.89 1.26
CA ALA A 16 -3.69 -55.06 -0.01
C ALA A 16 -4.56 -54.70 -1.23
N ILE A 17 -4.54 -53.45 -1.72
CA ILE A 17 -3.54 -52.83 -2.62
C ILE A 17 -3.35 -53.64 -3.91
N SER A 18 -3.68 -52.99 -5.03
CA SER A 18 -2.85 -53.03 -6.22
C SER A 18 -2.82 -51.65 -6.89
N PRO A 19 -1.71 -51.29 -7.56
CA PRO A 19 -1.01 -50.04 -7.32
C PRO A 19 -0.78 -49.22 -8.61
N ALA A 20 -0.91 -47.90 -8.57
CA ALA A 20 -0.42 -47.05 -9.67
C ALA A 20 -0.05 -45.60 -9.32
N VAL A 21 -0.17 -45.15 -8.06
CA VAL A 21 0.17 -43.75 -7.69
C VAL A 21 1.06 -43.67 -6.44
N ALA A 22 1.48 -44.80 -5.86
CA ALA A 22 2.31 -44.85 -4.65
C ALA A 22 3.80 -45.16 -4.89
N GLY A 23 4.29 -44.98 -6.13
CA GLY A 23 5.69 -45.24 -6.50
C GLY A 23 6.63 -44.05 -6.31
N ASP A 24 6.16 -42.83 -6.49
CA ASP A 24 7.03 -41.64 -6.50
C ASP A 24 7.22 -41.00 -5.12
N SER A 25 6.34 -41.32 -4.15
CA SER A 25 6.42 -40.72 -2.80
C SER A 25 7.47 -41.39 -1.90
N LEU A 26 7.90 -42.62 -2.20
CA LEU A 26 8.86 -43.37 -1.37
C LEU A 26 10.32 -43.07 -1.73
N VAL A 27 10.59 -42.48 -2.90
CA VAL A 27 11.95 -42.04 -3.27
C VAL A 27 12.28 -40.69 -2.61
N LEU A 28 11.28 -39.85 -2.33
CA LEU A 28 11.43 -38.52 -1.73
C LEU A 28 11.60 -38.55 -0.20
N GLU A 29 11.03 -39.53 0.50
CA GLU A 29 11.11 -39.61 1.96
C GLU A 29 12.50 -40.05 2.46
N LYS A 30 13.23 -40.86 1.67
CA LYS A 30 14.65 -41.19 1.94
C LYS A 30 15.60 -40.02 1.73
N ALA A 31 15.11 -38.89 1.18
CA ALA A 31 15.89 -37.67 0.98
C ALA A 31 15.67 -36.61 2.09
N GLY A 32 14.92 -36.91 3.16
CA GLY A 32 14.81 -36.05 4.34
C GLY A 32 13.89 -34.82 4.20
N PHE A 33 12.97 -34.80 3.23
CA PHE A 33 12.01 -33.71 3.08
C PHE A 33 10.67 -34.05 3.75
N SER A 34 10.37 -33.43 4.90
CA SER A 34 9.02 -33.43 5.46
C SER A 34 8.24 -32.22 4.94
N LEU A 35 7.13 -32.43 4.22
CA LEU A 35 6.16 -31.39 3.93
C LEU A 35 5.23 -31.23 5.15
N SER A 36 5.55 -30.25 6.00
CA SER A 36 4.66 -29.81 7.07
C SER A 36 3.35 -29.27 6.50
N GLY A 37 2.25 -29.56 7.19
CA GLY A 37 0.86 -29.41 6.73
C GLY A 37 0.54 -28.10 6.02
N MET A 38 0.00 -28.22 4.81
CA MET A 38 -0.68 -27.14 4.12
C MET A 38 -2.02 -26.88 4.81
N GLU A 39 -2.04 -25.86 5.66
CA GLU A 39 -3.29 -25.19 6.07
C GLU A 39 -3.79 -24.37 4.87
N LEU A 40 -4.98 -24.72 4.35
CA LEU A 40 -5.60 -23.98 3.25
C LEU A 40 -5.98 -22.57 3.72
N PRO A 41 -5.74 -21.53 2.91
CA PRO A 41 -5.93 -20.15 3.31
C PRO A 41 -7.40 -19.83 3.53
N VAL A 42 -7.69 -19.00 4.54
CA VAL A 42 -8.98 -18.34 4.72
C VAL A 42 -8.96 -17.01 3.94
N PRO A 43 -9.77 -16.81 2.88
CA PRO A 43 -10.04 -15.48 2.36
C PRO A 43 -11.49 -15.08 2.69
N PRO A 44 -11.67 -13.87 3.26
CA PRO A 44 -11.86 -12.73 2.38
C PRO A 44 -10.96 -11.53 2.74
N ALA A 45 -10.56 -10.81 1.69
CA ALA A 45 -9.61 -9.69 1.73
C ALA A 45 -10.12 -8.45 2.48
N PRO A 46 -9.23 -7.65 3.08
CA PRO A 46 -9.42 -6.21 3.13
C PRO A 46 -8.69 -5.56 1.94
N LYS A 47 -9.50 -4.98 1.04
CA LYS A 47 -9.12 -3.98 0.04
C LYS A 47 -8.12 -3.00 0.64
N ASN A 48 -6.91 -2.90 0.09
CA ASN A 48 -5.94 -1.91 0.55
C ASN A 48 -6.24 -0.57 -0.13
N ASN A 49 -7.36 0.03 0.28
CA ASN A 49 -7.68 1.42 0.02
C ASN A 49 -7.30 2.22 1.28
N GLN A 50 -6.97 3.50 1.11
CA GLN A 50 -6.75 4.44 2.24
C GLN A 50 -7.85 4.31 3.32
N TRP A 51 -9.08 3.97 2.91
CA TRP A 51 -10.22 3.67 3.78
C TRP A 51 -10.05 2.46 4.71
N SER A 52 -9.38 1.38 4.32
CA SER A 52 -9.13 0.22 5.20
C SER A 52 -8.05 0.53 6.24
N THR A 53 -7.04 1.32 5.85
CA THR A 53 -6.02 1.87 6.75
C THR A 53 -6.65 2.78 7.79
N LEU A 54 -7.51 3.71 7.37
CA LEU A 54 -8.21 4.62 8.28
C LEU A 54 -9.14 3.89 9.26
N LYS A 55 -9.81 2.80 8.83
CA LYS A 55 -10.67 1.98 9.71
C LYS A 55 -9.92 1.32 10.88
N LYS A 56 -8.61 1.13 10.75
CA LYS A 56 -7.77 0.61 11.85
C LYS A 56 -7.55 1.65 12.95
N ILE A 57 -7.66 2.94 12.63
CA ILE A 57 -7.43 4.02 13.59
C ILE A 57 -8.67 4.17 14.47
N LYS A 58 -8.47 4.08 15.78
CA LYS A 58 -9.52 4.15 16.80
C LYS A 58 -9.11 5.09 17.91
N VAL A 59 -10.08 5.65 18.63
CA VAL A 59 -9.78 6.41 19.85
C VAL A 59 -9.30 5.47 20.93
N ASN A 60 -8.25 5.86 21.63
CA ASN A 60 -7.86 5.24 22.87
C ASN A 60 -8.81 5.67 23.99
N GLU A 61 -9.88 4.91 24.22
CA GLU A 61 -10.85 5.23 25.28
C GLU A 61 -10.26 5.17 26.69
N ALA A 62 -9.21 4.37 26.90
CA ALA A 62 -8.54 4.25 28.19
C ALA A 62 -7.66 5.47 28.51
N GLN A 63 -7.10 6.12 27.48
CA GLN A 63 -6.23 7.29 27.62
C GLN A 63 -6.49 8.28 26.47
N PRO A 64 -7.61 9.02 26.52
CA PRO A 64 -8.03 9.89 25.42
C PRO A 64 -7.12 11.09 25.21
N ASP A 65 -6.26 11.43 26.18
CA ASP A 65 -5.37 12.61 26.16
C ASP A 65 -3.92 12.28 25.72
N MET A 66 -3.69 11.08 25.16
CA MET A 66 -2.38 10.61 24.73
C MET A 66 -1.92 11.25 23.40
N GLU A 67 -1.66 12.55 23.37
CA GLU A 67 -1.33 13.26 22.12
C GLU A 67 0.07 12.91 21.56
N LYS A 68 0.99 12.47 22.42
CA LYS A 68 2.41 12.27 22.08
C LYS A 68 2.79 10.83 21.75
N ASN A 69 1.89 9.89 21.99
CA ASN A 69 2.15 8.47 21.77
C ASN A 69 1.00 7.84 20.98
N LEU A 70 1.33 6.93 20.07
CA LEU A 70 0.37 6.09 19.36
C LEU A 70 0.52 4.65 19.84
N VAL A 71 -0.57 3.91 19.95
CA VAL A 71 -0.52 2.49 20.33
C VAL A 71 -0.97 1.63 19.16
N GLY A 72 -0.03 0.92 18.55
CA GLY A 72 -0.31 -0.09 17.52
C GLY A 72 -0.61 -1.44 18.17
N MET A 73 -1.80 -1.97 17.92
CA MET A 73 -2.17 -3.33 18.30
C MET A 73 -1.62 -4.31 17.27
N ILE A 74 -0.76 -5.23 17.69
CA ILE A 74 -0.11 -6.18 16.78
C ILE A 74 -0.95 -7.46 16.69
N ARG A 75 -1.00 -8.07 15.49
CA ARG A 75 -1.64 -9.36 15.26
C ARG A 75 -1.02 -10.42 16.17
N HIS A 76 -1.88 -11.28 16.73
CA HIS A 76 -1.42 -12.37 17.59
C HIS A 76 -0.52 -13.35 16.80
N GLY A 77 0.58 -13.78 17.41
CA GLY A 77 1.58 -14.68 16.79
C GLY A 77 2.75 -13.97 16.09
N GLU A 78 2.73 -12.64 15.96
CA GLU A 78 3.84 -11.88 15.38
C GLU A 78 5.03 -11.74 16.36
N ASN A 79 6.25 -11.77 15.82
CA ASN A 79 7.46 -11.55 16.61
C ASN A 79 7.64 -10.05 16.90
N ILE A 80 7.42 -9.65 18.15
CA ILE A 80 7.45 -8.24 18.55
C ILE A 80 8.81 -7.57 18.36
N ASP A 81 9.92 -8.31 18.54
CA ASP A 81 11.27 -7.78 18.36
C ASP A 81 11.54 -7.45 16.89
N LYS A 82 11.06 -8.31 15.97
CA LYS A 82 11.11 -8.07 14.53
C LYS A 82 10.29 -6.83 14.16
N VAL A 83 9.07 -6.73 14.68
CA VAL A 83 8.16 -5.60 14.45
C VAL A 83 8.79 -4.29 14.92
N VAL A 84 9.31 -4.24 16.14
CA VAL A 84 9.95 -3.03 16.69
C VAL A 84 11.18 -2.63 15.87
N LYS A 85 12.01 -3.61 15.48
CA LYS A 85 13.18 -3.35 14.62
C LYS A 85 12.78 -2.78 13.27
N GLU A 86 11.75 -3.32 12.63
CA GLU A 86 11.24 -2.85 11.35
C GLU A 86 10.64 -1.44 11.46
N LEU A 87 9.81 -1.16 12.47
CA LEU A 87 9.25 0.16 12.71
C LEU A 87 10.35 1.20 12.95
N ASN A 88 11.36 0.87 13.77
CA ASN A 88 12.50 1.75 14.03
C ASN A 88 13.35 2.00 12.79
N GLY A 89 13.58 0.96 11.97
CA GLY A 89 14.26 1.10 10.67
C GLY A 89 13.51 2.02 9.69
N ASN A 90 12.19 2.12 9.81
CA ASN A 90 11.34 2.99 9.02
C ASN A 90 11.06 4.36 9.67
N GLY A 91 11.83 4.73 10.69
CA GLY A 91 11.81 6.08 11.28
C GLY A 91 10.72 6.31 12.33
N PHE A 92 10.05 5.26 12.81
CA PHE A 92 9.23 5.34 14.02
C PHE A 92 10.10 5.22 15.27
N LYS A 93 9.68 5.79 16.39
CA LYS A 93 10.29 5.55 17.71
C LYS A 93 9.43 4.55 18.47
N ALA A 94 9.53 3.28 18.08
CA ALA A 94 8.67 2.20 18.58
C ALA A 94 9.31 1.46 19.76
N ALA A 95 8.51 1.19 20.78
CA ALA A 95 8.83 0.34 21.92
C ALA A 95 7.75 -0.74 22.10
N ALA A 96 8.17 -1.96 22.45
CA ALA A 96 7.25 -3.05 22.74
C ALA A 96 6.51 -2.81 24.07
N LEU A 97 5.22 -3.08 24.08
CA LEU A 97 4.39 -3.16 25.28
C LEU A 97 3.65 -4.49 25.27
N GLN A 98 3.52 -5.10 26.45
CA GLN A 98 2.75 -6.33 26.62
C GLN A 98 1.37 -5.97 27.17
N ASP A 99 0.32 -6.50 26.56
CA ASP A 99 -1.04 -6.44 27.10
C ASP A 99 -1.21 -7.51 28.18
N ASN A 100 -2.06 -7.24 29.17
CA ASN A 100 -2.40 -8.14 30.26
C ASN A 100 -3.07 -9.45 29.78
N LEU A 101 -3.52 -9.48 28.52
CA LEU A 101 -4.11 -10.64 27.85
C LEU A 101 -3.08 -11.44 27.01
N GLY A 102 -1.79 -11.13 27.11
CA GLY A 102 -0.73 -11.81 26.36
C GLY A 102 -0.60 -11.40 24.89
N GLY A 103 -1.34 -10.36 24.47
CA GLY A 103 -1.13 -9.70 23.18
C GLY A 103 0.07 -8.75 23.22
N TYR A 104 0.76 -8.59 22.09
CA TYR A 104 1.81 -7.59 21.96
C TYR A 104 1.26 -6.29 21.34
N MET A 105 1.70 -5.16 21.88
CA MET A 105 1.40 -3.82 21.40
C MET A 105 2.73 -3.11 21.12
N VAL A 106 2.69 -2.11 20.26
CA VAL A 106 3.81 -1.16 20.09
C VAL A 106 3.36 0.23 20.50
N MET A 107 4.15 0.89 21.32
CA MET A 107 4.00 2.31 21.59
C MET A 107 4.98 3.08 20.71
N VAL A 108 4.47 4.06 19.98
CA VAL A 108 5.26 4.90 19.08
C VAL A 108 5.25 6.32 19.62
N ASP A 109 6.42 6.84 19.98
CA ASP A 109 6.59 8.24 20.34
C ASP A 109 6.57 9.11 19.08
N VAL A 110 5.61 10.04 19.05
CA VAL A 110 5.40 11.00 17.96
C VAL A 110 5.69 12.44 18.39
N THR A 111 6.41 12.63 19.50
CA THR A 111 6.81 13.96 19.97
C THR A 111 7.58 14.73 18.90
N GLY A 112 7.08 15.92 18.55
CA GLY A 112 7.67 16.77 17.50
C GLY A 112 7.35 16.32 16.07
N GLN A 113 6.43 15.37 15.89
CA GLN A 113 5.96 14.89 14.59
C GLN A 113 4.45 15.09 14.46
N ASP A 114 3.92 15.01 13.24
CA ASP A 114 2.47 15.01 13.03
C ASP A 114 1.88 13.64 13.44
N ALA A 115 1.20 13.63 14.59
CA ALA A 115 0.61 12.43 15.16
C ALA A 115 -0.46 11.78 14.25
N ALA A 116 -1.15 12.57 13.42
CA ALA A 116 -2.14 12.06 12.49
C ALA A 116 -1.48 11.37 11.29
N ASP A 117 -0.44 11.98 10.71
CA ASP A 117 0.38 11.34 9.65
C ASP A 117 0.98 10.02 10.14
N ARG A 118 1.57 10.04 11.34
CA ARG A 118 2.20 8.86 11.93
C ARG A 118 1.19 7.78 12.28
N ALA A 119 -0.03 8.14 12.68
CA ALA A 119 -1.11 7.17 12.89
C ALA A 119 -1.52 6.47 11.59
N VAL A 120 -1.64 7.22 10.50
CA VAL A 120 -1.91 6.66 9.16
C VAL A 120 -0.77 5.76 8.72
N GLY A 121 0.48 6.22 8.85
CA GLY A 121 1.66 5.42 8.51
C GLY A 121 1.75 4.12 9.30
N LEU A 122 1.48 4.16 10.62
CA LEU A 122 1.47 2.97 11.46
C LEU A 122 0.33 2.00 11.09
N ALA A 123 -0.84 2.52 10.71
CA ALA A 123 -1.97 1.70 10.30
C ALA A 123 -1.76 0.96 8.96
N ARG A 124 -0.82 1.41 8.12
CA ARG A 124 -0.50 0.77 6.84
C ARG A 124 0.16 -0.60 6.99
N TYR A 125 0.81 -0.87 8.12
CA TYR A 125 1.46 -2.17 8.35
C TYR A 125 0.44 -3.30 8.48
N TYR A 126 0.71 -4.44 7.82
CA TYR A 126 -0.20 -5.58 7.78
C TYR A 126 -0.40 -6.22 9.15
N TYR A 127 0.65 -6.26 9.97
CA TYR A 127 0.61 -6.81 11.32
C TYR A 127 -0.07 -5.87 12.32
N VAL A 128 -0.33 -4.61 11.96
CA VAL A 128 -1.08 -3.66 12.80
C VAL A 128 -2.57 -3.85 12.54
N THR A 129 -3.26 -4.33 13.57
CA THR A 129 -4.71 -4.61 13.55
C THR A 129 -5.53 -3.38 13.93
N ALA A 130 -4.99 -2.52 14.79
CA ALA A 130 -5.58 -1.24 15.15
C ALA A 130 -4.51 -0.25 15.60
N VAL A 131 -4.75 1.04 15.40
CA VAL A 131 -3.93 2.13 15.95
C VAL A 131 -4.80 2.94 16.88
N LYS A 132 -4.51 2.90 18.18
CA LYS A 132 -5.20 3.71 19.18
C LYS A 132 -4.51 5.08 19.30
N VAL A 133 -5.28 6.14 19.13
CA VAL A 133 -4.81 7.54 19.17
C VAL A 133 -5.62 8.36 20.16
N SER A 134 -5.14 9.54 20.55
CA SER A 134 -5.93 10.47 21.38
C SER A 134 -7.23 10.88 20.71
N ARG A 135 -8.23 11.29 21.49
CA ARG A 135 -9.50 11.81 20.96
C ARG A 135 -9.25 12.98 20.02
N LYS A 136 -8.33 13.89 20.40
CA LYS A 136 -7.93 15.02 19.55
C LYS A 136 -7.33 14.60 18.21
N VAL A 137 -6.43 13.62 18.18
CA VAL A 137 -5.83 13.11 16.93
C VAL A 137 -6.89 12.38 16.09
N TYR A 138 -7.79 11.64 16.72
CA TYR A 138 -8.91 11.00 16.04
C TYR A 138 -9.89 12.01 15.45
N ASP A 139 -10.27 13.04 16.19
CA ASP A 139 -11.14 14.12 15.72
C ASP A 139 -10.43 14.95 14.65
N GLN A 140 -9.10 15.08 14.73
CA GLN A 140 -8.31 15.58 13.63
C GLN A 140 -8.44 14.65 12.42
N LEU A 141 -8.42 13.33 12.54
CA LEU A 141 -8.56 12.44 11.37
C LEU A 141 -9.99 12.35 10.82
N PHE A 142 -11.02 12.39 11.68
CA PHE A 142 -12.40 11.96 11.36
C PHE A 142 -13.52 12.94 11.77
N GLY A 143 -13.22 14.03 12.48
CA GLY A 143 -14.23 14.93 13.03
C GLY A 143 -14.99 15.75 11.97
N PHE A 144 -16.32 15.84 12.12
CA PHE A 144 -17.18 16.76 11.39
C PHE A 144 -17.11 18.15 12.05
N GLY A 145 -16.34 19.07 11.49
CA GLY A 145 -16.35 20.50 11.87
C GLY A 145 -15.01 21.08 12.32
N LEU A 146 -13.99 20.25 12.52
CA LEU A 146 -12.60 20.71 12.60
C LEU A 146 -11.87 20.26 11.34
N LYS A 147 -10.98 21.11 10.81
CA LYS A 147 -10.10 20.83 9.67
C LYS A 147 -9.48 19.44 9.87
N SER A 148 -10.09 18.42 9.27
CA SER A 148 -9.53 17.09 9.42
C SER A 148 -8.08 17.13 8.91
N SER A 149 -7.17 16.38 9.53
CA SER A 149 -5.74 16.56 9.43
C SER A 149 -5.36 16.71 7.98
N PHE A 150 -4.58 17.76 7.73
CA PHE A 150 -3.91 18.02 6.47
C PHE A 150 -3.35 16.71 5.89
N ALA A 151 -2.83 15.82 6.75
CA ALA A 151 -2.47 14.44 6.46
C ALA A 151 -3.39 13.66 5.51
N VAL A 152 -4.68 13.51 5.82
CA VAL A 152 -5.58 12.61 5.06
C VAL A 152 -6.12 13.29 3.80
N LYS A 153 -6.11 14.63 3.81
CA LYS A 153 -6.69 15.49 2.78
C LYS A 153 -5.67 16.07 1.82
N MET A 154 -4.40 16.12 2.22
CA MET A 154 -3.31 16.69 1.46
C MET A 154 -2.26 15.59 1.29
N ALA A 155 -2.17 15.05 0.09
CA ALA A 155 -1.09 14.16 -0.28
C ALA A 155 0.00 14.94 -1.00
N THR A 156 1.27 14.57 -0.83
CA THR A 156 2.37 15.23 -1.53
C THR A 156 3.31 14.23 -2.15
N ILE A 157 3.77 14.54 -3.35
CA ILE A 157 4.82 13.81 -4.06
C ILE A 157 6.03 14.72 -4.13
N LYS A 158 7.12 14.33 -3.48
CA LYS A 158 8.34 15.16 -3.36
C LYS A 158 9.60 14.39 -3.70
N GLY A 159 10.55 15.04 -4.37
CA GLY A 159 11.87 14.47 -4.63
C GLY A 159 12.42 14.91 -5.98
N GLY A 160 13.08 13.99 -6.68
CA GLY A 160 13.64 14.21 -8.01
C GLY A 160 13.12 13.21 -9.03
N MET A 161 12.80 13.70 -10.22
CA MET A 161 12.49 12.88 -11.38
C MET A 161 13.10 13.53 -12.61
N ASN A 162 13.75 12.75 -13.47
CA ASN A 162 14.37 13.27 -14.70
C ASN A 162 15.34 14.44 -14.47
N HIS A 163 16.21 14.32 -13.46
CA HIS A 163 17.13 15.37 -13.02
C HIS A 163 16.48 16.70 -12.59
N SER A 164 15.16 16.70 -12.39
CA SER A 164 14.40 17.88 -12.01
C SER A 164 13.66 17.66 -10.68
N PRO A 165 13.46 18.72 -9.88
CA PRO A 165 12.69 18.61 -8.66
C PRO A 165 11.20 18.39 -8.95
N VAL A 166 10.57 17.59 -8.09
CA VAL A 166 9.12 17.36 -8.04
C VAL A 166 8.63 17.77 -6.65
N ASP A 167 7.65 18.68 -6.59
CA ASP A 167 6.87 18.99 -5.38
C ASP A 167 5.42 19.22 -5.80
N ILE A 168 4.64 18.15 -5.81
CA ILE A 168 3.22 18.15 -6.16
C ILE A 168 2.39 17.90 -4.91
N LYS A 169 1.29 18.63 -4.77
CA LYS A 169 0.35 18.56 -3.66
C LYS A 169 -1.05 18.27 -4.18
N PHE A 170 -1.62 17.17 -3.74
CA PHE A 170 -2.99 16.76 -3.99
C PHE A 170 -3.84 17.24 -2.82
N ASN A 171 -4.74 18.17 -3.07
CA ASN A 171 -5.78 18.52 -2.15
C ASN A 171 -7.03 17.68 -2.47
N LYS A 172 -7.23 16.60 -1.71
CA LYS A 172 -8.38 15.69 -1.80
C LYS A 172 -9.68 16.30 -1.23
N LEU A 173 -9.63 17.49 -0.63
CA LEU A 173 -10.85 18.24 -0.25
C LEU A 173 -11.39 19.04 -1.42
N ASP A 174 -10.52 19.86 -2.00
CA ASP A 174 -10.89 20.77 -3.09
C ASP A 174 -10.73 20.11 -4.46
N TRP A 175 -10.27 18.84 -4.46
CA TRP A 175 -9.94 18.05 -5.64
C TRP A 175 -9.02 18.81 -6.60
N THR A 176 -7.90 19.31 -6.06
CA THR A 176 -6.88 20.03 -6.85
C THR A 176 -5.51 19.39 -6.75
N ILE A 177 -4.71 19.57 -7.80
CA ILE A 177 -3.30 19.17 -7.84
C ILE A 177 -2.49 20.43 -8.10
N THR A 178 -1.69 20.86 -7.13
CA THR A 178 -0.91 22.10 -7.21
C THR A 178 0.57 21.84 -6.96
N GLY A 179 1.45 22.74 -7.38
CA GLY A 179 2.88 22.68 -7.06
C GLY A 179 3.76 22.90 -8.27
N GLY A 180 4.86 22.16 -8.34
CA GLY A 180 5.84 22.28 -9.42
C GLY A 180 6.54 20.98 -9.77
N MET A 181 6.81 20.83 -11.05
CA MET A 181 7.55 19.70 -11.63
C MET A 181 8.30 20.21 -12.85
N ASN A 182 9.54 19.75 -13.06
CA ASN A 182 10.40 20.22 -14.16
C ASN A 182 10.52 21.76 -14.20
N HIS A 183 10.66 22.38 -13.01
CA HIS A 183 10.69 23.84 -12.84
C HIS A 183 9.45 24.59 -13.37
N SER A 184 8.38 23.87 -13.67
CA SER A 184 7.14 24.41 -14.21
C SER A 184 6.01 24.26 -13.21
N PRO A 185 5.11 25.24 -13.11
CA PRO A 185 3.95 25.14 -12.24
C PRO A 185 3.00 24.05 -12.72
N THR A 186 2.35 23.40 -11.75
CA THR A 186 1.21 22.51 -11.96
C THR A 186 0.04 23.05 -11.15
N ASP A 187 -1.10 23.22 -11.80
CA ASP A 187 -2.37 23.63 -11.20
C ASP A 187 -3.51 22.97 -11.96
N LEU A 188 -4.06 21.90 -11.38
CA LEU A 188 -5.15 21.12 -11.93
C LEU A 188 -6.32 21.09 -10.96
N LYS A 189 -7.51 21.03 -11.54
CA LYS A 189 -8.76 20.76 -10.86
C LYS A 189 -9.36 19.46 -11.38
N ILE A 190 -9.82 18.62 -10.46
CA ILE A 190 -10.48 17.36 -10.73
C ILE A 190 -11.95 17.51 -10.37
N ASP A 191 -12.82 17.23 -11.33
CA ASP A 191 -14.26 17.18 -11.15
C ASP A 191 -14.71 15.71 -11.28
N HIS A 192 -15.00 15.09 -10.14
CA HIS A 192 -15.43 13.69 -10.08
C HIS A 192 -16.87 13.49 -10.58
N GLU A 193 -17.72 14.51 -10.51
CA GLU A 193 -19.10 14.42 -11.00
C GLU A 193 -19.13 14.52 -12.53
N ALA A 194 -18.34 15.41 -13.09
CA ALA A 194 -18.19 15.55 -14.55
C ALA A 194 -17.21 14.53 -15.16
N GLY A 195 -16.42 13.83 -14.34
CA GLY A 195 -15.37 12.92 -14.78
C GLY A 195 -14.28 13.65 -15.57
N LYS A 196 -13.83 14.82 -15.11
CA LYS A 196 -12.88 15.68 -15.82
C LYS A 196 -11.70 16.16 -14.99
N ILE A 197 -10.57 16.36 -15.63
CA ILE A 197 -9.39 17.02 -15.07
C ILE A 197 -9.05 18.19 -15.99
N THR A 198 -9.04 19.41 -15.43
CA THR A 198 -8.79 20.64 -16.18
C THR A 198 -7.74 21.49 -15.49
N GLY A 199 -6.95 22.24 -16.24
CA GLY A 199 -6.01 23.22 -15.69
C GLY A 199 -4.75 23.35 -16.54
N GLY A 200 -3.60 23.47 -15.88
CA GLY A 200 -2.30 23.51 -16.52
C GLY A 200 -1.24 22.67 -15.80
N ALA A 201 -0.43 21.97 -16.58
CA ALA A 201 0.78 21.30 -16.11
C ALA A 201 1.90 21.55 -17.13
N ASN A 202 3.13 21.74 -16.66
CA ASN A 202 4.30 21.94 -17.53
C ASN A 202 4.10 23.04 -18.60
N LEU A 203 3.56 24.19 -18.18
CA LEU A 203 3.23 25.34 -19.05
C LEU A 203 2.25 25.02 -20.20
N SER A 204 1.49 23.93 -20.08
CA SER A 204 0.55 23.46 -21.10
C SER A 204 -0.82 23.22 -20.49
N PRO A 205 -1.90 23.47 -21.26
CA PRO A 205 -3.24 23.15 -20.81
C PRO A 205 -3.42 21.64 -20.66
N VAL A 206 -4.22 21.27 -19.67
CA VAL A 206 -4.71 19.92 -19.43
C VAL A 206 -6.22 19.95 -19.52
N ASP A 207 -6.77 19.09 -20.36
CA ASP A 207 -8.20 18.80 -20.48
C ASP A 207 -8.36 17.31 -20.73
N LEU A 208 -8.63 16.58 -19.64
CA LEU A 208 -8.78 15.14 -19.65
C LEU A 208 -10.18 14.78 -19.14
N LYS A 209 -10.73 13.71 -19.70
CA LYS A 209 -11.85 12.97 -19.14
C LYS A 209 -11.31 11.72 -18.47
N PHE A 210 -11.98 11.29 -17.42
CA PHE A 210 -11.68 10.02 -16.80
C PHE A 210 -12.96 9.27 -16.43
N ALA A 211 -12.89 7.95 -16.57
CA ALA A 211 -13.88 7.03 -16.07
C ALA A 211 -13.24 6.24 -14.93
N TRP A 212 -13.80 6.36 -13.73
CA TRP A 212 -13.28 5.71 -12.54
C TRP A 212 -14.16 4.53 -12.14
N SER A 213 -13.52 3.41 -11.85
CA SER A 213 -14.11 2.28 -11.15
C SER A 213 -13.13 1.68 -10.14
N PRO A 214 -13.58 0.84 -9.20
CA PRO A 214 -12.68 0.16 -8.28
C PRO A 214 -11.67 -0.78 -8.94
N GLU A 215 -11.93 -1.25 -10.15
CA GLU A 215 -11.11 -2.25 -10.85
C GLU A 215 -10.21 -1.63 -11.92
N GLU A 216 -10.65 -0.52 -12.50
CA GLU A 216 -9.95 0.19 -13.56
C GLU A 216 -10.24 1.68 -13.57
N VAL A 217 -9.26 2.45 -14.04
CA VAL A 217 -9.39 3.87 -14.33
C VAL A 217 -8.93 4.12 -15.75
N THR A 218 -9.81 4.70 -16.57
CA THR A 218 -9.47 5.14 -17.93
C THR A 218 -9.36 6.65 -17.94
N VAL A 219 -8.33 7.18 -18.59
CA VAL A 219 -8.08 8.61 -18.74
C VAL A 219 -7.86 8.90 -20.23
N GLU A 220 -8.58 9.87 -20.77
CA GLU A 220 -8.47 10.28 -22.18
C GLU A 220 -8.53 11.80 -22.36
N GLY A 221 -7.87 12.35 -23.37
CA GLY A 221 -7.96 13.78 -23.70
C GLY A 221 -6.61 14.37 -24.10
N GLY A 222 -6.35 15.61 -23.68
CA GLY A 222 -5.12 16.34 -23.96
C GLY A 222 -4.38 16.78 -22.70
N ALA A 223 -3.07 16.52 -22.65
CA ALA A 223 -2.15 17.10 -21.68
C ALA A 223 -0.81 17.39 -22.37
N ASN A 224 -0.08 18.43 -21.96
CA ASN A 224 1.20 18.79 -22.58
C ASN A 224 1.11 18.97 -24.11
N ARG A 225 0.02 19.59 -24.58
CA ARG A 225 -0.32 19.78 -26.01
C ARG A 225 -0.37 18.49 -26.84
N SER A 226 -0.55 17.35 -26.18
CA SER A 226 -0.47 16.05 -26.82
C SER A 226 -1.61 15.15 -26.35
N PRO A 227 -2.03 14.18 -27.16
CA PRO A 227 -3.11 13.29 -26.78
C PRO A 227 -2.63 12.29 -25.73
N VAL A 228 -3.52 12.02 -24.78
CA VAL A 228 -3.35 11.04 -23.70
C VAL A 228 -4.55 10.11 -23.75
N ASN A 229 -4.29 8.80 -23.75
CA ASN A 229 -5.32 7.78 -23.53
C ASN A 229 -4.67 6.58 -22.88
N TYR A 230 -5.01 6.27 -21.64
CA TYR A 230 -4.54 5.05 -21.01
C TYR A 230 -5.57 4.53 -20.03
N THR A 231 -5.48 3.23 -19.77
CA THR A 231 -6.26 2.55 -18.74
C THR A 231 -5.30 1.94 -17.73
N VAL A 232 -5.61 2.13 -16.45
CA VAL A 232 -4.96 1.44 -15.34
C VAL A 232 -5.91 0.37 -14.84
N ASN A 233 -5.56 -0.90 -15.03
CA ASN A 233 -6.30 -2.06 -14.53
C ASN A 233 -5.60 -2.62 -13.29
N TRP A 234 -6.20 -2.40 -12.12
CA TRP A 234 -5.62 -2.75 -10.83
C TRP A 234 -5.57 -4.25 -10.60
N LYS A 235 -6.58 -4.97 -11.09
CA LYS A 235 -6.69 -6.43 -10.95
C LYS A 235 -5.66 -7.17 -11.79
N LYS A 236 -5.40 -6.70 -13.01
CA LYS A 236 -4.36 -7.23 -13.90
C LYS A 236 -2.97 -6.74 -13.52
N GLY A 237 -2.88 -5.64 -12.78
CA GLY A 237 -1.60 -5.01 -12.50
C GLY A 237 -0.97 -4.41 -13.76
N LEU A 238 -1.79 -3.75 -14.57
CA LEU A 238 -1.39 -3.28 -15.90
C LEU A 238 -1.91 -1.87 -16.15
N LEU A 239 -1.03 -0.98 -16.55
CA LEU A 239 -1.33 0.31 -17.15
C LEU A 239 -0.96 0.23 -18.62
N GLU A 240 -1.88 0.53 -19.53
CA GLU A 240 -1.59 0.51 -20.97
C GLU A 240 -2.35 1.58 -21.75
N GLY A 241 -1.77 2.01 -22.87
CA GLY A 241 -2.36 3.01 -23.76
C GLY A 241 -1.29 3.80 -24.50
N TYR A 242 -1.46 5.12 -24.56
CA TYR A 242 -0.52 6.05 -25.13
C TYR A 242 -0.54 7.40 -24.40
N ALA A 243 0.60 8.08 -24.40
CA ALA A 243 0.74 9.47 -23.99
C ALA A 243 1.77 10.13 -24.91
N ASN A 244 1.57 11.38 -25.29
CA ASN A 244 2.47 12.10 -26.20
C ASN A 244 2.73 11.35 -27.53
N HIS A 245 1.67 10.83 -28.16
CA HIS A 245 1.75 10.00 -29.38
C HIS A 245 2.62 8.73 -29.26
N ALA A 246 3.03 8.37 -28.05
CA ALA A 246 3.94 7.28 -27.80
C ALA A 246 3.24 6.20 -26.97
N PRO A 247 3.47 4.91 -27.27
CA PRO A 247 2.81 3.82 -26.56
C PRO A 247 3.29 3.79 -25.10
N LEU A 248 2.38 3.51 -24.18
CA LEU A 248 2.62 3.45 -22.75
C LEU A 248 2.20 2.07 -22.27
N LYS A 249 3.08 1.39 -21.54
CA LYS A 249 2.75 0.13 -20.87
C LYS A 249 3.56 -0.02 -19.59
N LEU A 250 2.90 -0.20 -18.45
CA LEU A 250 3.53 -0.47 -17.16
C LEU A 250 2.85 -1.68 -16.51
N GLU A 251 3.62 -2.69 -16.17
CA GLU A 251 3.20 -3.87 -15.42
C GLU A 251 3.65 -3.71 -13.97
N PHE A 252 2.74 -3.97 -13.05
CA PHE A 252 2.98 -3.86 -11.61
C PHE A 252 2.23 -4.95 -10.87
N SER A 253 2.81 -5.51 -9.82
CA SER A 253 2.09 -6.44 -8.95
C SER A 253 1.90 -5.84 -7.58
N MET A 254 0.66 -5.49 -7.26
CA MET A 254 0.33 -4.97 -5.93
C MET A 254 0.47 -6.03 -4.84
N GLY A 255 0.69 -7.32 -5.17
CA GLY A 255 0.90 -8.40 -4.21
C GLY A 255 -0.22 -8.45 -3.15
N GLU A 256 -1.45 -8.11 -3.53
CA GLU A 256 -2.56 -7.95 -2.59
C GLU A 256 -2.86 -9.30 -1.93
N GLY A 257 -2.78 -9.35 -0.60
CA GLY A 257 -3.06 -10.57 0.18
C GLY A 257 -1.82 -11.34 0.66
N LEU A 258 -0.62 -10.96 0.25
CA LEU A 258 0.63 -11.51 0.79
C LEU A 258 1.20 -10.53 1.84
N ALA A 259 1.22 -10.96 3.10
CA ALA A 259 1.75 -10.19 4.23
C ALA A 259 3.19 -9.69 4.00
N ASP A 260 3.97 -10.37 3.15
CA ASP A 260 5.39 -10.12 2.98
C ASP A 260 5.76 -9.19 1.80
N VAL A 261 4.78 -8.73 1.00
CA VAL A 261 5.08 -7.90 -0.19
C VAL A 261 5.01 -6.41 0.15
N THR A 262 6.07 -5.91 0.79
CA THR A 262 6.27 -4.48 1.11
C THR A 262 6.80 -3.68 -0.08
N ILE A 263 7.42 -4.35 -1.05
CA ILE A 263 8.01 -3.76 -2.25
C ILE A 263 7.19 -4.15 -3.49
N VAL A 264 6.82 -3.16 -4.30
CA VAL A 264 6.17 -3.34 -5.60
C VAL A 264 7.14 -2.94 -6.70
N SER A 265 7.36 -3.83 -7.66
CA SER A 265 8.09 -3.48 -8.89
C SER A 265 7.09 -3.03 -9.95
N VAL A 266 7.39 -1.91 -10.61
CA VAL A 266 6.66 -1.39 -11.76
C VAL A 266 7.63 -1.40 -12.95
N LYS A 267 7.30 -2.14 -14.00
CA LYS A 267 8.18 -2.33 -15.17
C LYS A 267 7.45 -2.10 -16.47
N GLY A 268 8.13 -1.60 -17.49
CA GLY A 268 7.57 -1.48 -18.83
C GLY A 268 8.24 -0.39 -19.63
N TYR A 269 7.45 0.42 -20.34
CA TYR A 269 7.95 1.48 -21.18
C TYR A 269 6.98 2.67 -21.27
N ALA A 270 7.55 3.86 -21.45
CA ALA A 270 6.85 5.06 -21.86
C ALA A 270 7.49 5.53 -23.17
N GLY A 271 6.74 5.41 -24.27
CA GLY A 271 7.25 5.55 -25.62
C GLY A 271 8.32 4.51 -25.97
N ARG A 272 9.53 4.96 -26.32
CA ARG A 272 10.68 4.10 -26.60
C ARG A 272 11.59 3.88 -25.39
N ALA A 273 11.22 4.46 -24.24
CA ALA A 273 12.10 4.55 -23.10
C ALA A 273 11.64 3.59 -21.99
N PRO A 274 12.54 2.78 -21.40
CA PRO A 274 12.17 1.82 -20.37
C PRO A 274 11.75 2.51 -19.08
N VAL A 275 10.86 1.86 -18.33
CA VAL A 275 10.44 2.27 -17.00
C VAL A 275 10.69 1.11 -16.05
N GLU A 276 11.45 1.36 -15.00
CA GLU A 276 11.76 0.40 -13.95
C GLU A 276 11.73 1.12 -12.60
N LEU A 277 10.61 1.02 -11.90
CA LEU A 277 10.41 1.64 -10.60
C LEU A 277 10.24 0.59 -9.51
N THR A 278 10.65 0.95 -8.32
CA THR A 278 10.48 0.18 -7.09
C THR A 278 9.75 1.07 -6.10
N TYR A 279 8.54 0.66 -5.74
CA TYR A 279 7.71 1.33 -4.74
C TYR A 279 7.76 0.58 -3.42
N ASN A 280 8.11 1.27 -2.34
CA ASN A 280 8.04 0.76 -1.00
C ASN A 280 6.76 1.25 -0.32
N LYS A 281 5.83 0.31 -0.06
CA LYS A 281 4.53 0.58 0.55
C LYS A 281 4.62 1.14 1.96
N VAL A 282 5.74 0.86 2.65
CA VAL A 282 5.94 1.19 4.05
C VAL A 282 6.26 2.67 4.23
N ASN A 283 7.29 3.15 3.53
CA ASN A 283 7.75 4.53 3.64
C ASN A 283 7.23 5.45 2.51
N GLY A 284 6.53 4.90 1.51
CA GLY A 284 6.00 5.65 0.38
C GLY A 284 7.05 6.01 -0.67
N HIS A 285 8.27 5.49 -0.58
CA HIS A 285 9.36 5.81 -1.49
C HIS A 285 9.18 5.12 -2.86
N ILE A 286 9.39 5.86 -3.95
CA ILE A 286 9.54 5.32 -5.30
C ILE A 286 10.95 5.66 -5.79
N GLY A 287 11.74 4.63 -6.03
CA GLY A 287 13.06 4.73 -6.63
C GLY A 287 13.14 4.02 -7.97
N GLY A 288 14.17 4.31 -8.78
CA GLY A 288 14.48 3.56 -10.00
C GLY A 288 14.78 4.47 -11.19
N GLY A 289 14.30 4.09 -12.36
CA GLY A 289 14.51 4.81 -13.60
C GLY A 289 13.25 4.93 -14.44
N MET A 290 13.07 6.10 -15.06
CA MET A 290 12.03 6.35 -16.06
C MET A 290 12.68 7.08 -17.22
N GLY A 291 12.68 6.43 -18.39
CA GLY A 291 13.26 6.99 -19.60
C GLY A 291 14.76 7.25 -19.54
N HIS A 292 15.52 6.30 -18.96
CA HIS A 292 16.95 6.38 -18.69
C HIS A 292 17.37 7.44 -17.65
N SER A 293 16.42 8.15 -17.05
CA SER A 293 16.70 9.12 -16.01
C SER A 293 16.28 8.60 -14.64
N PRO A 294 16.99 8.99 -13.56
CA PRO A 294 16.68 8.52 -12.22
C PRO A 294 15.34 9.08 -11.72
N VAL A 295 14.65 8.25 -10.93
CA VAL A 295 13.48 8.61 -10.14
C VAL A 295 13.80 8.35 -8.68
N ASP A 296 13.58 9.35 -7.84
CA ASP A 296 13.74 9.30 -6.39
C ASP A 296 12.71 10.23 -5.75
N ILE A 297 11.50 9.71 -5.48
CA ILE A 297 10.39 10.48 -4.94
C ILE A 297 9.78 9.81 -3.72
N ASN A 298 9.15 10.60 -2.86
CA ASN A 298 8.43 10.17 -1.69
C ASN A 298 6.95 10.53 -1.82
N LEU A 299 6.10 9.51 -1.68
CA LEU A 299 4.66 9.62 -1.60
C LEU A 299 4.23 9.78 -0.13
N VAL A 300 3.89 11.01 0.25
CA VAL A 300 3.37 11.32 1.59
C VAL A 300 1.85 11.38 1.49
N ASN A 301 1.16 10.55 2.28
CA ASN A 301 -0.30 10.44 2.31
C ASN A 301 -1.00 10.11 0.97
N CYS A 302 -0.23 9.64 0.01
CA CYS A 302 -0.67 8.97 -1.22
C CYS A 302 -0.02 7.58 -1.31
N ASP A 303 -0.38 6.84 -2.35
CA ASP A 303 0.16 5.53 -2.68
C ASP A 303 0.37 5.37 -4.20
N LEU A 304 0.74 4.16 -4.62
CA LEU A 304 0.98 3.87 -6.02
C LEU A 304 -0.29 4.02 -6.90
N TYR A 305 -1.50 3.89 -6.33
CA TYR A 305 -2.73 4.12 -7.07
C TYR A 305 -2.83 5.59 -7.48
N ASP A 306 -2.63 6.51 -6.52
CA ASP A 306 -2.60 7.94 -6.79
C ASP A 306 -1.52 8.28 -7.83
N PHE A 307 -0.31 7.71 -7.69
CA PHE A 307 0.78 7.96 -8.64
C PHE A 307 0.46 7.50 -10.08
N LEU A 308 -0.04 6.27 -10.25
CA LEU A 308 -0.33 5.69 -11.57
C LEU A 308 -1.57 6.30 -12.22
N GLN A 309 -2.57 6.71 -11.44
CA GLN A 309 -3.75 7.40 -11.96
C GLN A 309 -3.43 8.77 -12.57
N TYR A 310 -2.38 9.43 -12.10
CA TYR A 310 -1.93 10.72 -12.63
C TYR A 310 -0.60 10.60 -13.36
N VAL A 311 -0.30 9.42 -13.93
CA VAL A 311 0.99 9.13 -14.57
C VAL A 311 1.32 10.13 -15.69
N PHE A 312 0.31 10.69 -16.36
CA PHE A 312 0.46 11.70 -17.43
C PHE A 312 1.21 12.97 -17.00
N LEU A 313 1.27 13.27 -15.69
CA LEU A 313 2.11 14.33 -15.18
C LEU A 313 3.59 13.98 -15.37
N PHE A 314 3.94 12.73 -15.09
CA PHE A 314 5.32 12.25 -15.00
C PHE A 314 5.88 11.76 -16.34
N ILE A 315 5.01 11.40 -17.29
CA ILE A 315 5.38 10.97 -18.64
C ILE A 315 5.02 12.06 -19.65
N GLY A 316 6.02 12.64 -20.34
CA GLY A 316 5.76 13.64 -21.39
C GLY A 316 6.62 14.90 -21.35
N GLY A 317 7.67 14.94 -20.52
CA GLY A 317 8.66 16.02 -20.49
C GLY A 317 9.96 15.74 -21.25
N ASN A 318 10.03 14.68 -22.06
CA ASN A 318 11.19 14.33 -22.88
C ASN A 318 10.93 14.60 -24.36
#